data_AF-A0AAJ3H7W9-F1
#
_entry.id   AF-A0AAJ3H7W9-F1
#
_cell.length_a   1.000
_cell.length_b   1.000
_cell.length_c   1.000
_cell.angle_alpha   90.00
_cell.angle_beta   90.00
_cell.angle_gamma   90.00
#
_symmetry.space_group_name_H-M   'P 1'
#
loop_
_entity.id
_entity.type
_entity.pdbx_description
1 polymer ?
#
loop_
_entity_poly.entity_id
_entity_poly.type
_entity_poly.pdbx_seq_one_letter_code
_entity_poly.pdbx_strand_id
1 'polypeptide(L)'
;GKTTGTVVFQTPVNDVYNNGSTVSTTITTATGGNFEKLVPDNTNPPTTVISDSIDTTTVTLSTNDTAITEGGQITYTATLSNEAHAPVTVTLSNGQVITIDAGKTTGTVVFQTPVNDVYNNGSTVSTTITTVTGGNFEKLVPDNTNP
;
A
#
# COMPACT_ATOMS: atom_id res chain seq x y z
N GLY A 1 -35.42 36.40 10.86
CA GLY A 1 -34.85 35.17 11.45
C GLY A 1 -33.79 34.58 10.52
N LYS A 2 -33.02 33.60 10.98
CA LYS A 2 -32.02 32.89 10.16
C LYS A 2 -32.71 31.76 9.39
N THR A 3 -32.37 31.58 8.12
CA THR A 3 -32.94 30.55 7.23
C THR A 3 -31.93 29.44 6.92
N THR A 4 -30.77 29.46 7.56
CA THR A 4 -29.66 28.55 7.27
C THR A 4 -29.10 27.96 8.56
N GLY A 5 -28.68 26.69 8.47
CA GLY A 5 -27.87 25.98 9.45
C GLY A 5 -26.79 25.20 8.71
N THR A 6 -25.65 24.98 9.34
CA THR A 6 -24.52 24.25 8.75
C THR A 6 -24.08 23.13 9.67
N VAL A 7 -23.59 22.06 9.07
CA VAL A 7 -22.90 20.96 9.75
C VAL A 7 -21.58 20.74 9.03
N VAL A 8 -20.55 20.36 9.79
CA VAL A 8 -19.22 20.07 9.24
C VAL A 8 -19.00 18.56 9.30
N PHE A 9 -18.54 18.01 8.18
CA PHE A 9 -18.04 16.63 8.10
C PHE A 9 -16.51 16.65 8.14
N GLN A 10 -15.91 15.84 9.01
CA GLN A 10 -14.46 15.67 9.08
C GLN A 10 -14.04 14.56 8.13
N THR A 11 -13.06 14.83 7.27
CA THR A 11 -12.48 13.82 6.37
C THR A 11 -11.39 13.02 7.08
N PRO A 12 -11.06 11.81 6.60
CA PRO A 12 -9.85 11.11 7.03
C PRO A 12 -8.60 11.98 6.89
N VAL A 13 -7.59 11.70 7.71
CA VAL A 13 -6.26 12.32 7.58
C VAL A 13 -5.56 11.75 6.35
N ASN A 14 -4.74 12.57 5.70
CA ASN A 14 -3.88 12.12 4.61
C ASN A 14 -2.87 11.07 5.13
N ASP A 15 -2.76 9.94 4.44
CA ASP A 15 -1.78 8.90 4.70
C ASP A 15 -1.27 8.32 3.37
N VAL A 16 -0.69 7.12 3.37
CA VAL A 16 -0.14 6.48 2.16
C VAL A 16 -1.07 5.40 1.58
N TYR A 17 -2.27 5.26 2.14
CA TYR A 17 -3.19 4.17 1.88
C TYR A 17 -4.46 4.66 1.22
N ASN A 18 -4.96 3.87 0.27
CA ASN A 18 -6.19 4.21 -0.43
C ASN A 18 -7.37 4.36 0.54
N ASN A 19 -7.83 5.59 0.73
CA ASN A 19 -8.92 5.98 1.63
C ASN A 19 -9.98 6.86 0.95
N GLY A 20 -9.88 7.07 -0.36
CA GLY A 20 -10.88 7.80 -1.17
C GLY A 20 -12.31 7.32 -0.94
N SER A 21 -13.24 8.26 -0.74
CA SER A 21 -14.61 7.96 -0.33
C SER A 21 -15.64 8.97 -0.83
N THR A 22 -16.92 8.63 -0.72
CA THR A 22 -18.04 9.54 -1.05
C THR A 22 -18.97 9.64 0.14
N VAL A 23 -19.37 10.86 0.47
CA VAL A 23 -20.29 11.16 1.57
C VAL A 23 -21.60 11.67 0.98
N SER A 24 -22.71 11.13 1.47
CA SER A 24 -24.05 11.65 1.22
C SER A 24 -24.87 11.62 2.50
N THR A 25 -25.71 12.63 2.70
CA THR A 25 -26.54 12.75 3.89
C THR A 25 -27.92 13.29 3.54
N THR A 26 -28.91 12.90 4.33
CA THR A 26 -30.32 13.30 4.21
C THR A 26 -30.80 13.89 5.51
N ILE A 27 -31.82 14.75 5.44
CA ILE A 27 -32.49 15.24 6.65
C ILE A 27 -33.47 14.16 7.13
N THR A 28 -33.26 13.60 8.32
CA THR A 28 -34.13 12.57 8.90
C THR A 28 -35.38 13.14 9.57
N THR A 29 -35.26 14.30 10.22
CA THR A 29 -36.37 14.99 10.89
C THR A 29 -36.21 16.50 10.79
N ALA A 30 -37.31 17.22 10.60
CA ALA A 30 -37.38 18.66 10.75
C ALA A 30 -38.64 19.05 11.53
N THR A 31 -38.48 19.83 12.61
CA THR A 31 -39.57 20.23 13.51
C THR A 31 -39.41 21.70 13.93
N GLY A 32 -40.50 22.35 14.34
CA GLY A 32 -40.48 23.73 14.86
C GLY A 32 -40.92 24.77 13.83
N GLY A 33 -40.63 26.04 14.09
CA GLY A 33 -40.94 27.16 13.18
C GLY A 33 -42.41 27.54 13.03
N ASN A 34 -43.33 26.85 13.72
CA ASN A 34 -44.79 27.06 13.66
C ASN A 34 -45.36 26.99 12.22
N PHE A 35 -44.77 26.13 11.37
CA PHE A 35 -45.25 25.90 10.01
C PHE A 35 -46.40 24.89 10.00
N GLU A 36 -47.39 25.08 9.11
CA GLU A 36 -48.51 24.16 8.90
C GLU A 36 -48.05 22.81 8.33
N LYS A 37 -46.96 22.81 7.54
CA LYS A 37 -46.31 21.61 7.01
C LYS A 37 -44.81 21.86 6.82
N LEU A 38 -43.99 21.09 7.51
CA LEU A 38 -42.53 21.07 7.34
C LEU A 38 -42.10 19.65 6.98
N VAL A 39 -41.69 19.45 5.73
CA VAL A 39 -41.23 18.15 5.22
C VAL A 39 -39.85 18.36 4.62
N PRO A 40 -38.83 17.63 5.09
CA PRO A 40 -37.53 17.67 4.45
C PRO A 40 -37.61 17.12 3.02
N ASP A 41 -37.00 17.85 2.09
CA ASP A 41 -36.81 17.37 0.73
C ASP A 41 -35.48 16.60 0.63
N ASN A 42 -35.56 15.32 0.29
CA ASN A 42 -34.42 14.42 0.13
C ASN A 42 -34.38 13.81 -1.29
N THR A 43 -35.07 14.39 -2.29
CA THR A 43 -35.06 13.82 -3.66
C THR A 43 -33.67 13.81 -4.28
N ASN A 44 -32.82 14.76 -3.90
CA ASN A 44 -31.44 14.89 -4.38
C ASN A 44 -30.54 15.21 -3.19
N PRO A 45 -30.15 14.20 -2.39
CA PRO A 45 -29.26 14.45 -1.27
C PRO A 45 -27.93 14.99 -1.79
N PRO A 46 -27.31 15.94 -1.07
CA PRO A 46 -25.99 16.40 -1.43
C PRO A 46 -24.99 15.23 -1.38
N THR A 47 -24.08 15.21 -2.34
CA THR A 47 -22.98 14.26 -2.42
C THR A 47 -21.67 15.04 -2.46
N THR A 48 -20.69 14.59 -1.70
CA THR A 48 -19.32 15.14 -1.72
C THR A 48 -18.35 14.00 -1.95
N VAL A 49 -17.51 14.14 -2.98
CA VAL A 49 -16.42 13.21 -3.26
C VAL A 49 -15.19 13.68 -2.50
N ILE A 50 -14.59 12.77 -1.73
CA ILE A 50 -13.33 12.98 -1.04
C ILE A 50 -12.27 12.29 -1.89
N SER A 51 -11.51 13.09 -2.63
CA SER A 51 -10.35 12.61 -3.37
C SER A 51 -9.18 12.45 -2.42
N ASP A 52 -8.58 11.27 -2.44
CA ASP A 52 -7.35 10.99 -1.73
C ASP A 52 -6.17 11.65 -2.44
N SER A 53 -5.10 11.93 -1.69
CA SER A 53 -3.84 12.35 -2.29
C SER A 53 -3.08 11.12 -2.83
N ILE A 54 -1.96 11.34 -3.53
CA ILE A 54 -1.12 10.21 -3.99
C ILE A 54 0.26 10.38 -3.38
N ASP A 55 0.50 9.60 -2.33
CA ASP A 55 1.76 9.44 -1.64
C ASP A 55 2.46 8.15 -2.08
N THR A 56 3.78 8.24 -2.21
CA THR A 56 4.60 7.12 -2.69
C THR A 56 5.17 6.32 -1.53
N THR A 57 4.90 5.03 -1.52
CA THR A 57 5.63 4.03 -0.73
C THR A 57 6.69 3.37 -1.61
N THR A 58 7.90 3.21 -1.09
CA THR A 58 8.99 2.52 -1.77
C THR A 58 9.24 1.13 -1.18
N VAL A 59 9.84 0.26 -1.98
CA VAL A 59 10.37 -1.03 -1.53
C VAL A 59 11.79 -1.22 -2.04
N THR A 60 12.72 -1.48 -1.12
CA THR A 60 14.13 -1.76 -1.42
C THR A 60 14.42 -3.24 -1.26
N LEU A 61 15.44 -3.72 -1.99
CA LEU A 61 15.97 -5.08 -1.85
C LEU A 61 17.36 -5.01 -1.25
N SER A 62 17.67 -5.90 -0.31
CA SER A 62 19.01 -6.05 0.24
C SER A 62 19.35 -7.49 0.52
N THR A 63 20.66 -7.76 0.62
CA THR A 63 21.23 -8.99 1.15
C THR A 63 22.46 -8.64 1.99
N ASN A 64 22.71 -9.40 3.05
CA ASN A 64 23.94 -9.29 3.84
C ASN A 64 25.04 -10.23 3.32
N ASP A 65 24.70 -11.10 2.36
CA ASP A 65 25.59 -12.12 1.83
C ASP A 65 26.48 -11.51 0.74
N THR A 66 27.66 -11.05 1.12
CA THR A 66 28.63 -10.41 0.20
C THR A 66 29.54 -11.41 -0.50
N ALA A 67 29.70 -12.61 0.06
CA ALA A 67 30.40 -13.74 -0.55
C ALA A 67 29.78 -15.05 -0.04
N ILE A 68 29.55 -15.97 -0.96
CA ILE A 68 28.94 -17.28 -0.69
C ILE A 68 29.73 -18.35 -1.45
N THR A 69 29.89 -19.52 -0.84
CA THR A 69 30.45 -20.71 -1.49
C THR A 69 29.36 -21.41 -2.32
N GLU A 70 29.73 -22.19 -3.34
CA GLU A 70 28.76 -23.04 -4.04
C GLU A 70 28.00 -23.95 -3.06
N GLY A 71 26.71 -24.17 -3.32
CA GLY A 71 25.80 -24.86 -2.40
C GLY A 71 25.42 -24.05 -1.14
N GLY A 72 25.79 -22.77 -1.08
CA GLY A 72 25.40 -21.84 -0.03
C GLY A 72 23.99 -21.28 -0.20
N GLN A 73 23.62 -20.37 0.70
CA GLN A 73 22.32 -19.71 0.74
C GLN A 73 22.49 -18.20 0.64
N ILE A 74 21.59 -17.54 -0.09
CA ILE A 74 21.43 -16.09 -0.11
C ILE A 74 20.09 -15.77 0.53
N THR A 75 20.07 -14.88 1.52
CA THR A 75 18.83 -14.34 2.07
C THR A 75 18.55 -12.97 1.47
N TYR A 76 17.51 -12.87 0.65
CA TYR A 76 17.02 -11.59 0.14
C TYR A 76 15.99 -11.03 1.12
N THR A 77 16.11 -9.74 1.42
CA THR A 77 15.17 -8.99 2.27
C THR A 77 14.56 -7.86 1.48
N ALA A 78 13.22 -7.82 1.38
CA ALA A 78 12.49 -6.67 0.88
C ALA A 78 12.06 -5.79 2.05
N THR A 79 12.25 -4.47 1.94
CA THR A 79 11.90 -3.50 2.98
C THR A 79 11.03 -2.39 2.42
N LEU A 80 9.83 -2.21 2.97
CA LEU A 80 8.91 -1.12 2.67
C LEU A 80 9.25 0.13 3.49
N SER A 81 9.01 1.31 2.91
CA SER A 81 9.09 2.58 3.64
C SER A 81 7.93 2.81 4.61
N ASN A 82 6.82 2.08 4.44
CA ASN A 82 5.60 2.16 5.26
C ASN A 82 5.08 0.76 5.59
N GLU A 83 4.35 0.61 6.69
CA GLU A 83 3.73 -0.67 7.09
C GLU A 83 2.70 -1.13 6.05
N ALA A 84 2.61 -2.43 5.79
CA ALA A 84 1.62 -2.95 4.86
C ALA A 84 0.25 -3.12 5.54
N HIS A 85 -0.83 -2.57 4.98
CA HIS A 85 -2.19 -2.83 5.49
C HIS A 85 -2.82 -4.12 4.93
N ALA A 86 -2.25 -4.65 3.86
CA ALA A 86 -2.57 -5.94 3.25
C ALA A 86 -1.27 -6.60 2.78
N PRO A 87 -1.21 -7.92 2.53
CA PRO A 87 0.02 -8.55 2.05
C PRO A 87 0.59 -7.87 0.80
N VAL A 88 1.92 -7.71 0.76
CA VAL A 88 2.67 -7.25 -0.42
C VAL A 88 3.41 -8.42 -1.03
N THR A 89 3.30 -8.58 -2.35
CA THR A 89 4.05 -9.56 -3.14
C THR A 89 5.15 -8.85 -3.93
N VAL A 90 6.40 -9.27 -3.72
CA VAL A 90 7.59 -8.75 -4.40
C VAL A 90 8.20 -9.87 -5.24
N THR A 91 8.25 -9.71 -6.56
CA THR A 91 8.88 -10.68 -7.47
C THR A 91 10.29 -10.22 -7.82
N LEU A 92 11.25 -11.11 -7.69
CA LEU A 92 12.66 -10.86 -7.98
C LEU A 92 13.04 -11.33 -9.40
N SER A 93 14.13 -10.79 -9.96
CA SER A 93 14.59 -11.13 -11.32
C SER A 93 15.05 -12.59 -11.47
N ASN A 94 15.39 -13.25 -10.37
CA ASN A 94 15.69 -14.69 -10.32
C ASN A 94 14.41 -15.56 -10.19
N GLY A 95 13.22 -14.97 -10.27
CA GLY A 95 11.93 -15.64 -10.18
C GLY A 95 11.44 -15.94 -8.77
N GLN A 96 12.22 -15.60 -7.73
CA GLN A 96 11.77 -15.75 -6.35
C GLN A 96 10.70 -14.71 -5.99
N VAL A 97 9.87 -15.07 -5.00
CA VAL A 97 8.80 -14.22 -4.49
C VAL A 97 9.02 -14.00 -3.00
N ILE A 98 9.06 -12.74 -2.58
CA ILE A 98 9.00 -12.34 -1.17
C ILE A 98 7.57 -11.90 -0.88
N THR A 99 7.01 -12.40 0.23
CA THR A 99 5.76 -11.91 0.80
C THR A 99 6.08 -11.06 2.03
N ILE A 100 5.51 -9.86 2.10
CA ILE A 100 5.50 -9.02 3.30
C ILE A 100 4.08 -9.05 3.84
N ASP A 101 3.89 -9.62 5.02
CA ASP A 101 2.56 -9.76 5.61
C ASP A 101 1.96 -8.41 6.01
N ALA A 102 0.63 -8.37 6.15
CA ALA A 102 -0.04 -7.22 6.75
C ALA A 102 0.50 -6.95 8.16
N GLY A 103 0.67 -5.68 8.51
CA GLY A 103 1.27 -5.24 9.75
C GLY A 103 2.80 -5.31 9.77
N LYS A 104 3.45 -5.52 8.62
CA LYS A 104 4.91 -5.62 8.50
C LYS A 104 5.46 -4.65 7.47
N THR A 105 6.74 -4.33 7.63
CA THR A 105 7.54 -3.58 6.66
C THR A 105 8.57 -4.45 5.94
N THR A 106 8.79 -5.69 6.40
CA THR A 106 9.84 -6.56 5.87
C THR A 106 9.36 -7.96 5.58
N GLY A 107 9.96 -8.58 4.56
CA GLY A 107 9.79 -9.98 4.20
C GLY A 107 11.09 -10.53 3.64
N THR A 108 11.27 -11.84 3.71
CA THR A 108 12.50 -12.50 3.26
C THR A 108 12.22 -13.73 2.40
N VAL A 109 13.21 -14.10 1.60
CA VAL A 109 13.24 -15.37 0.86
C VAL A 109 14.66 -15.89 0.80
N VAL A 110 14.83 -17.21 0.78
CA VAL A 110 16.13 -17.87 0.67
C VAL A 110 16.32 -18.44 -0.73
N PHE A 111 17.43 -18.09 -1.38
CA PHE A 111 17.89 -18.68 -2.63
C PHE A 111 19.04 -19.65 -2.36
N GLN A 112 18.87 -20.91 -2.75
CA GLN A 112 19.93 -21.91 -2.71
C GLN A 112 20.77 -21.76 -3.96
N THR A 113 22.08 -21.51 -3.82
CA THR A 113 22.96 -21.51 -4.98
C THR A 113 23.18 -22.94 -5.48
N PRO A 114 23.43 -23.13 -6.79
CA PRO A 114 23.79 -24.43 -7.31
C PRO A 114 24.99 -25.04 -6.55
N VAL A 115 24.96 -26.35 -6.34
CA VAL A 115 26.10 -27.09 -5.79
C VAL A 115 27.27 -27.06 -6.76
N ASN A 116 28.49 -27.13 -6.22
CA ASN A 116 29.71 -27.15 -7.02
C ASN A 116 29.68 -28.27 -8.07
N ASP A 117 30.05 -27.96 -9.30
CA ASP A 117 30.29 -28.93 -10.36
C ASP A 117 31.69 -28.75 -10.94
N VAL A 118 32.17 -29.72 -11.73
CA VAL A 118 33.54 -29.73 -12.25
C VAL A 118 33.76 -28.67 -13.36
N TYR A 119 32.73 -27.90 -13.75
CA TYR A 119 32.70 -27.06 -14.94
C TYR A 119 32.41 -25.57 -14.67
N ASN A 120 31.80 -25.21 -13.54
CA ASN A 120 31.36 -23.85 -13.23
C ASN A 120 32.18 -23.22 -12.09
N ASN A 121 33.20 -22.44 -12.45
CA ASN A 121 33.92 -21.57 -11.51
C ASN A 121 33.15 -20.24 -11.35
N GLY A 122 32.59 -20.00 -10.15
CA GLY A 122 32.20 -18.67 -9.63
C GLY A 122 31.31 -17.80 -10.52
N SER A 123 30.01 -17.71 -10.21
CA SER A 123 29.10 -16.75 -10.84
C SER A 123 28.72 -15.63 -9.88
N THR A 124 28.69 -14.40 -10.37
CA THR A 124 28.08 -13.26 -9.66
C THR A 124 26.56 -13.40 -9.72
N VAL A 125 25.92 -13.51 -8.56
CA VAL A 125 24.45 -13.46 -8.47
C VAL A 125 24.05 -12.00 -8.26
N SER A 126 23.39 -11.39 -9.25
CA SER A 126 22.73 -10.09 -9.13
C SER A 126 21.22 -10.31 -9.21
N THR A 127 20.46 -9.67 -8.33
CA THR A 127 19.01 -9.85 -8.25
C THR A 127 18.35 -8.51 -8.00
N THR A 128 17.32 -8.19 -8.78
CA THR A 128 16.58 -6.92 -8.71
C THR A 128 15.10 -7.19 -8.48
N ILE A 129 14.36 -6.16 -8.09
CA ILE A 129 12.90 -6.23 -8.01
C ILE A 129 12.32 -6.03 -9.41
N THR A 130 11.47 -6.97 -9.85
CA THR A 130 10.76 -6.90 -11.14
C THR A 130 9.34 -6.38 -10.99
N THR A 131 8.57 -6.86 -10.01
CA THR A 131 7.20 -6.41 -9.75
C THR A 131 6.90 -6.35 -8.26
N VAL A 132 6.07 -5.38 -7.87
CA VAL A 132 5.58 -5.19 -6.50
C VAL A 132 4.09 -4.89 -6.56
N THR A 133 3.29 -5.57 -5.74
CA THR A 133 1.83 -5.40 -5.71
C THR A 133 1.28 -5.64 -4.31
N GLY A 134 0.14 -5.04 -3.98
CA GLY A 134 -0.54 -5.21 -2.68
C GLY A 134 -0.33 -4.04 -1.71
N GLY A 135 -0.40 -4.31 -0.40
CA GLY A 135 -0.11 -3.31 0.64
C GLY A 135 -1.23 -2.30 0.93
N ASN A 136 -2.21 -2.17 0.04
CA ASN A 136 -3.23 -1.13 0.04
C ASN A 136 -2.67 0.31 -0.09
N PHE A 137 -1.45 0.46 -0.62
CA PHE A 137 -0.85 1.77 -0.86
C PHE A 137 -1.47 2.49 -2.06
N GLU A 138 -1.51 3.82 -2.03
CA GLU A 138 -1.92 4.65 -3.17
C GLU A 138 -0.96 4.49 -4.36
N LYS A 139 0.34 4.45 -4.06
CA LYS A 139 1.40 4.21 -5.04
C LYS A 139 2.57 3.46 -4.42
N LEU A 140 2.83 2.25 -4.92
CA LEU A 140 3.96 1.42 -4.53
C LEU A 140 4.99 1.37 -5.65
N VAL A 141 6.26 1.70 -5.37
CA VAL A 141 7.34 1.76 -6.36
C VAL A 141 8.56 0.97 -5.89
N PRO A 142 9.12 0.07 -6.72
CA PRO A 142 10.42 -0.52 -6.46
C PRO A 142 11.54 0.53 -6.51
N ASP A 143 12.40 0.53 -5.50
CA ASP A 143 13.64 1.27 -5.51
C ASP A 143 14.80 0.32 -5.85
N ASN A 144 15.16 0.31 -7.14
CA ASN A 144 16.26 -0.46 -7.69
C ASN A 144 17.57 0.36 -7.76
N THR A 145 17.70 1.44 -6.98
CA THR A 145 18.94 2.25 -7.00
C THR A 145 20.13 1.56 -6.33
N ASN A 146 19.89 0.51 -5.53
CA ASN A 146 20.93 -0.30 -4.88
C ASN A 146 20.67 -1.82 -5.11
N PRO A 147 20.87 -2.35 -6.33
CA PRO A 147 20.67 -3.77 -6.66
C PRO A 147 21.84 -4.68 -6.23
#